data_AF-A0A1H3AHD7-F1
#
_entry.id   AF-A0A1H3AHD7-F1
#
_cell.length_a   1.000
_cell.length_b   1.000
_cell.length_c   1.000
_cell.angle_alpha   90.00
_cell.angle_beta   90.00
_cell.angle_gamma   90.00
#
_symmetry.space_group_name_H-M   'P 1'
#
loop_
_entity.id
_entity.type
_entity.pdbx_description
1 polymer ?
#
loop_
_entity_poly.entity_id
_entity_poly.type
_entity_poly.pdbx_seq_one_letter_code
_entity_poly.pdbx_strand_id
1 'polypeptide(L)'
;MFWRYFEVLIGAAITVMGVMIFNLHGLLWQGIGGIFAVAGLAIAWTAWRRVRLTATTHDGPGVVEVDERQITYFAPLGGGAVSINDLARVTILTNDQGPFAEDVHWLLEENGGSRLLIPNSAEGAAQLFDALSPLKGVDFEAAIRAMGSTSNDSFVIWAKEPARLH
;
A
#
# COMPACT_ATOMS: atom_id res chain seq x y z
N MET A 1 -11.43 -5.31 10.63
CA MET A 1 -11.83 -5.54 9.22
C MET A 1 -13.34 -5.73 9.02
N PHE A 2 -14.08 -6.40 9.90
CA PHE A 2 -15.53 -6.66 9.73
C PHE A 2 -16.46 -5.42 9.69
N TRP A 3 -16.00 -4.26 10.18
CA TRP A 3 -16.85 -3.06 10.31
C TRP A 3 -17.06 -2.30 8.99
N ARG A 4 -16.08 -2.33 8.07
CA ARG A 4 -16.12 -1.58 6.79
C ARG A 4 -17.00 -2.23 5.72
N TYR A 5 -17.18 -3.56 5.77
CA TYR A 5 -18.08 -4.28 4.85
C TYR A 5 -19.56 -4.07 5.19
N PHE A 6 -19.86 -3.79 6.45
CA PHE A 6 -21.21 -3.49 6.90
C PHE A 6 -21.76 -2.19 6.28
N GLU A 7 -20.91 -1.17 6.12
CA GLU A 7 -21.30 0.12 5.53
C GLU A 7 -21.62 0.02 4.04
N VAL A 8 -20.85 -0.80 3.30
CA VAL A 8 -21.09 -1.06 1.87
C VAL A 8 -22.34 -1.91 1.68
N LEU A 9 -22.56 -2.92 2.53
CA LEU A 9 -23.78 -3.74 2.52
C LEU A 9 -25.03 -2.93 2.85
N ILE A 10 -24.95 -2.01 3.83
CA ILE A 10 -26.05 -1.11 4.18
C ILE A 10 -26.35 -0.17 3.01
N GLY A 11 -25.34 0.43 2.38
CA GLY A 11 -25.52 1.30 1.20
C GLY A 11 -26.13 0.59 0.00
N ALA A 12 -25.70 -0.65 -0.28
CA ALA A 12 -26.26 -1.49 -1.33
C ALA A 12 -27.71 -1.90 -1.02
N ALA A 13 -28.00 -2.28 0.23
CA ALA A 13 -29.34 -2.65 0.67
C ALA A 13 -30.33 -1.48 0.56
N ILE A 14 -29.91 -0.26 0.93
CA ILE A 14 -30.73 0.96 0.79
C ILE A 14 -31.00 1.28 -0.69
N THR A 15 -30.01 1.07 -1.56
CA THR A 15 -30.17 1.32 -3.00
C THR A 15 -31.15 0.32 -3.64
N VAL A 16 -31.06 -0.96 -3.28
CA VAL A 16 -31.99 -2.00 -3.75
C VAL A 16 -33.40 -1.78 -3.21
N MET A 17 -33.54 -1.40 -1.94
CA MET A 17 -34.84 -1.01 -1.35
C MET A 17 -35.45 0.20 -2.06
N GLY A 18 -34.66 1.22 -2.40
CA GLY A 18 -35.12 2.40 -3.13
C GLY A 18 -35.63 2.07 -4.54
N VAL A 19 -34.93 1.19 -5.26
CA VAL A 19 -35.36 0.69 -6.59
C VAL A 19 -36.61 -0.18 -6.49
N MET A 20 -36.74 -0.98 -5.43
CA MET A 20 -37.92 -1.83 -5.22
C MET A 20 -39.19 -1.00 -4.92
N ILE A 21 -39.05 0.10 -4.18
CA ILE A 21 -40.15 1.05 -3.89
C ILE A 21 -40.54 1.86 -5.15
N PHE A 22 -39.59 2.13 -6.05
CA PHE A 22 -39.85 2.82 -7.33
C PHE A 22 -40.79 2.03 -8.27
N ASN A 23 -40.94 0.72 -8.06
CA ASN A 23 -41.83 -0.12 -8.86
C ASN A 23 -43.32 -0.01 -8.44
N LEU A 24 -43.65 0.64 -7.31
CA LEU A 24 -45.03 0.94 -6.94
C LEU A 24 -45.53 2.21 -7.66
N HIS A 25 -46.59 2.08 -8.46
CA HIS A 25 -47.15 3.15 -9.30
C HIS A 25 -47.64 4.37 -8.49
N GLY A 26 -46.88 5.47 -8.53
CA GLY A 26 -47.29 6.79 -8.04
C GLY A 26 -46.30 7.91 -8.40
N LEU A 27 -46.77 8.97 -9.07
CA LEU A 27 -45.94 10.07 -9.61
C LEU A 27 -45.11 10.82 -8.55
N LEU A 28 -45.59 10.87 -7.30
CA LEU A 28 -44.88 11.48 -6.16
C LEU A 28 -43.72 10.61 -5.64
N TRP A 29 -43.81 9.28 -5.79
CA TRP A 29 -42.76 8.34 -5.36
C TRP A 29 -41.56 8.31 -6.32
N GLN A 30 -41.76 8.72 -7.58
CA GLN A 30 -40.69 8.83 -8.56
C GLN A 30 -39.70 9.97 -8.27
N GLY A 31 -40.17 11.08 -7.67
CA GLY A 31 -39.30 12.19 -7.27
C GLY A 31 -38.37 11.85 -6.12
N ILE A 32 -38.89 11.16 -5.10
CA ILE A 32 -38.09 10.71 -3.94
C ILE A 32 -37.07 9.65 -4.38
N GLY A 33 -37.49 8.69 -5.23
CA GLY A 33 -36.59 7.68 -5.77
C GLY A 33 -35.46 8.27 -6.64
N GLY A 34 -35.74 9.32 -7.42
CA GLY A 34 -34.74 10.04 -8.19
C GLY A 34 -33.67 10.70 -7.31
N ILE A 35 -34.06 11.32 -6.19
CA ILE A 35 -33.13 11.93 -5.23
C ILE A 35 -32.21 10.87 -4.61
N PHE A 36 -32.78 9.74 -4.19
CA PHE A 36 -31.99 8.62 -3.64
C PHE A 36 -31.05 8.00 -4.68
N ALA A 37 -31.48 7.88 -5.94
CA ALA A 37 -30.62 7.38 -7.02
C ALA A 37 -29.45 8.31 -7.31
N VAL A 38 -29.67 9.63 -7.34
CA VAL A 38 -28.59 10.63 -7.52
C VAL A 38 -27.64 10.65 -6.32
N ALA A 39 -28.17 10.57 -5.10
CA ALA A 39 -27.36 10.46 -3.89
C ALA A 39 -26.52 9.18 -3.88
N GLY A 40 -27.11 8.04 -4.26
CA GLY A 40 -26.41 6.76 -4.40
C GLY A 40 -25.31 6.81 -5.47
N LEU A 41 -25.59 7.41 -6.63
CA LEU A 41 -24.60 7.65 -7.68
C LEU A 41 -23.47 8.59 -7.22
N ALA A 42 -23.78 9.64 -6.45
CA ALA A 42 -22.76 10.54 -5.92
C ALA A 42 -21.86 9.83 -4.89
N ILE A 43 -22.41 8.96 -4.04
CA ILE A 43 -21.64 8.14 -3.09
C ILE A 43 -20.79 7.12 -3.86
N ALA A 44 -21.35 6.43 -4.85
CA ALA A 44 -20.61 5.49 -5.70
C ALA A 44 -19.50 6.20 -6.49
N TRP A 45 -19.76 7.41 -7.00
CA TRP A 45 -18.77 8.22 -7.73
C TRP A 45 -17.63 8.68 -6.83
N THR A 46 -17.93 9.12 -5.60
CA THR A 46 -16.90 9.51 -4.63
C THR A 46 -16.09 8.31 -4.13
N ALA A 47 -16.72 7.14 -3.95
CA ALA A 47 -16.04 5.90 -3.64
C ALA A 47 -15.13 5.42 -4.78
N TRP A 48 -15.62 5.43 -6.02
CA TRP A 48 -14.81 5.13 -7.21
C TRP A 48 -13.62 6.08 -7.30
N ARG A 49 -13.87 7.38 -7.16
CA ARG A 49 -12.81 8.40 -7.22
C ARG A 49 -11.75 8.18 -6.12
N ARG A 50 -12.15 7.74 -4.93
CA ARG A 50 -11.22 7.42 -3.84
C ARG A 50 -10.35 6.21 -4.18
N VAL A 51 -10.95 5.11 -4.63
CA VAL A 51 -10.22 3.89 -5.03
C VAL A 51 -9.25 4.17 -6.19
N ARG A 52 -9.63 5.05 -7.12
CA ARG A 52 -8.80 5.40 -8.28
C ARG A 52 -7.69 6.41 -7.99
N LEU A 53 -7.77 7.15 -6.87
CA LEU A 53 -6.76 8.13 -6.45
C LEU A 53 -5.80 7.58 -5.38
N THR A 54 -6.17 6.51 -4.67
CA THR A 54 -5.27 5.81 -3.73
C THR A 54 -4.11 5.10 -4.44
N ALA A 55 -4.17 4.90 -5.76
CA ALA A 55 -3.07 4.38 -6.56
C ALA A 55 -1.92 5.39 -6.79
N THR A 56 -2.00 6.63 -6.30
CA THR A 56 -1.01 7.68 -6.62
C THR A 56 -0.66 8.62 -5.46
N THR A 57 -1.41 8.60 -4.35
CA THR A 57 -1.09 9.43 -3.18
C THR A 57 -0.29 8.59 -2.19
N HIS A 58 0.92 9.06 -1.87
CA HIS A 58 1.82 8.53 -0.84
C HIS A 58 1.19 8.73 0.56
N ASP A 59 0.12 7.99 0.84
CA ASP A 59 -0.63 7.98 2.12
C ASP A 59 -0.26 6.73 2.95
N GLY A 60 0.89 6.12 2.66
CA GLY A 60 1.47 5.07 3.49
C GLY A 60 1.80 5.63 4.86
N PRO A 61 1.55 4.88 5.95
CA PRO A 61 1.84 5.38 7.29
C PRO A 61 3.35 5.58 7.46
N GLY A 62 3.82 6.81 7.61
CA GLY A 62 5.20 7.10 7.99
C GLY A 62 6.07 7.75 6.92
N VAL A 63 7.27 8.17 7.34
CA VAL A 63 8.24 8.92 6.54
C VAL A 63 9.57 8.20 6.56
N VAL A 64 10.19 8.06 5.40
CA VAL A 64 11.54 7.54 5.22
C VAL A 64 12.49 8.72 5.03
N GLU A 65 13.50 8.78 5.88
CA GLU A 65 14.60 9.71 5.78
C GLU A 65 15.87 8.93 5.45
N VAL A 66 16.53 9.31 4.37
CA VAL A 66 17.80 8.73 3.96
C VAL A 66 18.88 9.79 4.16
N ASP A 67 19.87 9.45 4.97
CA ASP A 67 21.13 10.18 5.08
C ASP A 67 22.27 9.34 4.47
N GLU A 68 23.47 9.91 4.35
CA GLU A 68 24.62 9.33 3.64
C GLU A 68 25.04 7.93 4.14
N ARG A 69 24.67 7.56 5.38
CA ARG A 69 25.10 6.30 6.01
C ARG A 69 23.96 5.52 6.66
N GLN A 70 22.75 6.08 6.72
CA GLN A 70 21.66 5.53 7.53
C GLN A 70 20.31 5.77 6.85
N ILE A 71 19.47 4.74 6.90
CA ILE A 71 18.08 4.79 6.46
C ILE A 71 17.23 4.75 7.72
N THR A 72 16.41 5.77 7.93
CA THR A 72 15.52 5.87 9.09
C THR A 72 14.09 5.90 8.62
N TYR A 73 13.23 5.10 9.25
CA TYR A 73 11.81 5.06 8.97
C TYR A 73 11.03 5.39 10.24
N PHE A 74 10.22 6.44 10.16
CA PHE A 74 9.39 6.96 11.23
C PHE A 74 7.94 6.56 10.97
N ALA A 75 7.35 5.69 11.80
CA ALA A 75 5.95 5.31 11.71
C ALA A 75 5.15 5.75 12.96
N PRO A 76 3.82 5.92 12.86
CA PRO A 76 3.00 6.31 14.00
C PRO A 76 2.99 5.30 15.15
N LEU A 77 3.19 4.01 14.84
CA LEU A 77 3.15 2.89 15.78
C LEU A 77 4.41 2.01 15.64
N GLY A 78 5.56 2.64 15.42
CA GLY A 78 6.83 1.94 15.26
C GLY A 78 7.84 2.74 14.46
N GLY A 79 8.92 2.08 14.06
CA GLY A 79 9.98 2.71 13.29
C GLY A 79 11.32 2.12 13.67
N GLY A 80 12.34 2.56 12.97
CA GLY A 80 13.70 2.10 13.22
C GLY A 80 14.67 2.77 12.27
N ALA A 81 15.94 2.51 12.53
CA ALA A 81 17.02 2.94 11.67
C ALA A 81 17.90 1.74 11.35
N VAL A 82 18.43 1.74 10.14
CA VAL A 82 19.44 0.78 9.71
C VAL A 82 20.59 1.51 9.04
N SER A 83 21.81 1.09 9.36
CA SER A 83 23.03 1.58 8.75
C SER A 83 23.24 0.90 7.40
N ILE A 84 23.50 1.68 6.36
CA ILE A 84 23.80 1.16 5.01
C ILE A 84 25.05 0.27 5.05
N ASN A 85 26.00 0.57 5.95
CA ASN A 85 27.23 -0.20 6.11
C ASN A 85 26.98 -1.55 6.78
N ASP A 86 25.99 -1.64 7.67
CA ASP A 86 25.66 -2.84 8.44
C ASP A 86 24.58 -3.70 7.80
N LEU A 87 24.03 -3.22 6.68
CA LEU A 87 23.08 -3.95 5.85
C LEU A 87 23.65 -5.31 5.43
N ALA A 88 22.84 -6.34 5.64
CA ALA A 88 23.10 -7.74 5.30
C ALA A 88 22.25 -8.18 4.11
N ARG A 89 20.99 -7.73 4.06
CA ARG A 89 20.05 -8.13 3.03
C ARG A 89 19.00 -7.07 2.77
N VAL A 90 18.57 -6.95 1.51
CA VAL A 90 17.40 -6.19 1.10
C VAL A 90 16.45 -7.10 0.33
N THR A 91 15.21 -7.15 0.78
CA THR A 91 14.15 -8.00 0.22
C THR A 91 12.91 -7.16 -0.03
N ILE A 92 12.28 -7.33 -1.19
CA ILE A 92 10.95 -6.82 -1.47
C ILE A 92 9.94 -7.90 -1.08
N LEU A 93 9.05 -7.58 -0.15
CA LEU A 93 7.94 -8.42 0.23
C LEU A 93 6.68 -7.94 -0.49
N THR A 94 6.09 -8.82 -1.29
CA THR A 94 4.79 -8.58 -1.92
C THR A 94 3.71 -9.34 -1.17
N ASN A 95 2.49 -8.82 -1.11
CA ASN A 95 1.34 -9.50 -0.53
C ASN A 95 0.10 -9.35 -1.42
N ASP A 96 -0.91 -10.19 -1.17
CA ASP A 96 -2.15 -10.23 -1.96
C ASP A 96 -3.29 -9.44 -1.29
N GLN A 97 -2.99 -8.47 -0.41
CA GLN A 97 -4.02 -7.70 0.33
C GLN A 97 -4.55 -6.50 -0.45
N GLY A 98 -4.12 -6.37 -1.70
CA GLY A 98 -4.51 -5.33 -2.64
C GLY A 98 -5.96 -5.45 -3.06
N PRO A 99 -6.60 -4.33 -3.47
CA PRO A 99 -6.03 -2.99 -3.69
C PRO A 99 -6.27 -2.02 -2.51
N PHE A 100 -6.70 -2.50 -1.35
CA PHE A 100 -7.15 -1.66 -0.22
C PHE A 100 -6.15 -1.57 0.94
N ALA A 101 -5.07 -2.34 0.89
CA ALA A 101 -3.94 -2.29 1.78
C ALA A 101 -2.66 -2.15 0.94
N GLU A 102 -1.55 -1.83 1.59
CA GLU A 102 -0.27 -1.79 0.90
C GLU A 102 0.22 -3.21 0.58
N ASP A 103 0.59 -3.40 -0.68
CA ASP A 103 0.95 -4.72 -1.20
C ASP A 103 2.45 -4.94 -1.31
N VAL A 104 3.25 -3.89 -1.20
CA VAL A 104 4.70 -3.91 -1.40
C VAL A 104 5.39 -3.29 -0.21
N HIS A 105 6.31 -4.04 0.40
CA HIS A 105 7.12 -3.57 1.52
C HIS A 105 8.60 -3.86 1.26
N TRP A 106 9.45 -2.93 1.67
CA TRP A 106 10.89 -3.08 1.71
C TRP A 106 11.30 -3.66 3.05
N LEU A 107 12.00 -4.79 3.05
CA LEU A 107 12.60 -5.39 4.23
C LEU A 107 14.12 -5.20 4.16
N LEU A 108 14.65 -4.40 5.07
CA LEU A 108 16.08 -4.17 5.25
C LEU A 108 16.54 -4.94 6.49
N GLU A 109 17.52 -5.81 6.35
CA GLU A 109 18.06 -6.63 7.43
C GLU A 109 19.52 -6.26 7.68
N GLU A 110 19.90 -6.04 8.94
CA GLU A 110 21.28 -5.80 9.36
C GLU A 110 21.96 -7.09 9.83
N ASN A 111 23.30 -7.11 9.78
CA ASN A 111 24.09 -8.24 10.29
C ASN A 111 23.88 -8.49 11.80
N GLY A 112 23.42 -7.47 12.56
CA GLY A 112 23.09 -7.56 13.98
C GLY A 112 21.70 -8.13 14.30
N GLY A 113 20.93 -8.56 13.30
CA GLY A 113 19.58 -9.11 13.47
C GLY A 113 18.46 -8.07 13.58
N SER A 114 18.80 -6.78 13.51
CA SER A 114 17.81 -5.71 13.34
C SER A 114 17.18 -5.82 11.96
N ARG A 115 15.87 -5.57 11.89
CA ARG A 115 15.10 -5.58 10.65
C ARG A 115 14.18 -4.39 10.60
N LEU A 116 14.14 -3.74 9.44
CA LEU A 116 13.32 -2.57 9.19
C LEU A 116 12.38 -2.87 8.02
N LEU A 117 11.08 -2.81 8.30
CA LEU A 117 10.04 -2.99 7.30
C LEU A 117 9.47 -1.62 6.94
N ILE A 118 9.63 -1.24 5.67
CA ILE A 118 9.24 0.07 5.16
C ILE A 118 8.19 -0.12 4.06
N PRO A 119 6.99 0.44 4.24
CA PRO A 119 6.01 0.67 3.17
C PRO A 119 6.62 1.26 1.89
N ASN A 120 6.36 0.68 0.72
CA ASN A 120 6.67 1.34 -0.55
C ASN A 120 5.87 2.64 -0.76
N SER A 121 4.72 2.77 -0.08
CA SER A 121 3.84 3.94 -0.09
C SER A 121 4.22 5.02 0.92
N ALA A 122 5.22 4.78 1.79
CA ALA A 122 5.71 5.79 2.72
C ALA A 122 6.30 6.99 1.98
N GLU A 123 6.16 8.16 2.59
CA GLU A 123 6.78 9.38 2.06
C GLU A 123 8.30 9.21 2.06
N GLY A 124 8.95 9.50 0.94
CA GLY A 124 10.41 9.35 0.80
C GLY A 124 10.89 7.94 0.49
N ALA A 125 10.02 6.92 0.39
CA ALA A 125 10.42 5.55 0.03
C ALA A 125 11.18 5.46 -1.31
N ALA A 126 10.90 6.37 -2.26
CA ALA A 126 11.64 6.47 -3.52
C ALA A 126 13.14 6.74 -3.34
N GLN A 127 13.55 7.37 -2.23
CA GLN A 127 14.96 7.66 -1.94
C GLN A 127 15.77 6.39 -1.63
N LEU A 128 15.11 5.27 -1.30
CA LEU A 128 15.77 3.98 -1.06
C LEU A 128 16.51 3.48 -2.30
N PHE A 129 16.03 3.77 -3.51
CA PHE A 129 16.72 3.39 -4.75
C PHE A 129 18.09 4.07 -4.85
N ASP A 130 18.13 5.37 -4.59
CA ASP A 130 19.36 6.15 -4.62
C ASP A 130 20.29 5.75 -3.47
N ALA A 131 19.74 5.52 -2.28
CA ALA A 131 20.48 5.08 -1.08
C ALA A 131 21.20 3.74 -1.28
N LEU A 132 20.55 2.80 -1.99
CA LEU A 132 21.07 1.46 -2.23
C LEU A 132 21.94 1.39 -3.49
N SER A 133 21.89 2.39 -4.37
CA SER A 133 22.67 2.43 -5.62
C SER A 133 24.20 2.26 -5.45
N PRO A 134 24.85 2.70 -4.35
CA PRO A 134 26.29 2.48 -4.16
C PRO A 134 26.64 1.02 -3.83
N LEU A 135 25.66 0.19 -3.45
CA LEU A 135 25.89 -1.21 -3.12
C LEU A 135 26.15 -2.01 -4.39
N LYS A 136 27.29 -2.70 -4.44
CA LYS A 136 27.65 -3.54 -5.59
C LYS A 136 26.71 -4.75 -5.67
N GLY A 137 26.10 -4.96 -6.84
CA GLY A 137 25.28 -6.14 -7.13
C GLY A 137 23.81 -6.04 -6.74
N VAL A 138 23.28 -4.84 -6.48
CA VAL A 138 21.82 -4.65 -6.30
C VAL A 138 21.11 -4.86 -7.63
N ASP A 139 20.08 -5.70 -7.61
CA ASP A 139 19.21 -5.96 -8.75
C ASP A 139 17.93 -5.12 -8.66
N PHE A 140 18.00 -3.88 -9.17
CA PHE A 140 16.83 -2.99 -9.25
C PHE A 140 15.80 -3.46 -10.28
N GLU A 141 16.19 -4.25 -11.27
CA GLU A 141 15.24 -4.81 -12.24
C GLU A 141 14.35 -5.86 -11.56
N ALA A 142 14.95 -6.72 -10.72
CA ALA A 142 14.22 -7.63 -9.85
C ALA A 142 13.32 -6.87 -8.87
N ALA A 143 13.78 -5.75 -8.32
CA ALA A 143 12.94 -4.90 -7.46
C ALA A 143 11.71 -4.39 -8.20
N ILE A 144 11.88 -3.80 -9.39
CA ILE A 144 10.76 -3.30 -10.22
C ILE A 144 9.80 -4.42 -10.61
N ARG A 145 10.34 -5.59 -10.98
CA ARG A 145 9.54 -6.77 -11.32
C ARG A 145 8.74 -7.28 -10.13
N ALA A 146 9.35 -7.31 -8.95
CA ALA A 146 8.69 -7.68 -7.71
C ALA A 146 7.55 -6.72 -7.38
N MET A 147 7.76 -5.40 -7.48
CA MET A 147 6.72 -4.40 -7.22
C MET A 147 5.52 -4.50 -8.18
N GLY A 148 5.70 -5.08 -9.36
CA GLY A 148 4.62 -5.38 -10.31
C GLY A 148 3.94 -6.74 -10.10
N SER A 149 4.42 -7.55 -9.16
CA SER A 149 3.85 -8.86 -8.84
C SER A 149 2.60 -8.72 -7.98
N THR A 150 1.55 -9.47 -8.31
CA THR A 150 0.32 -9.59 -7.50
C THR A 150 0.27 -10.90 -6.71
N SER A 151 1.43 -11.50 -6.46
CA SER A 151 1.58 -12.75 -5.71
C SER A 151 2.31 -12.47 -4.41
N ASN A 152 1.89 -13.12 -3.32
CA ASN A 152 2.55 -13.06 -2.03
C ASN A 152 3.88 -13.82 -2.08
N ASP A 153 4.97 -13.08 -2.22
CA ASP A 153 6.29 -13.64 -2.42
C ASP A 153 7.37 -12.70 -1.85
N SER A 154 8.59 -13.21 -1.71
CA SER A 154 9.73 -12.47 -1.20
C SER A 154 10.86 -12.47 -2.22
N PHE A 155 11.21 -11.29 -2.73
CA PHE A 155 12.22 -11.10 -3.76
C PHE A 155 13.46 -10.45 -3.15
N VAL A 156 14.56 -11.20 -3.08
CA VAL A 156 15.82 -10.68 -2.57
C VAL A 156 16.51 -9.91 -3.69
N ILE A 157 16.64 -8.60 -3.52
CA ILE A 157 17.25 -7.73 -4.53
C ILE A 157 18.72 -7.47 -4.26
N TRP A 158 19.14 -7.69 -3.01
CA TRP A 158 20.53 -7.57 -2.62
C TRP A 158 20.82 -8.39 -1.37
N ALA A 159 22.00 -8.98 -1.32
CA ALA A 159 22.55 -9.59 -0.12
C ALA A 159 24.05 -9.29 -0.08
N LYS A 160 24.54 -8.96 1.11
CA LYS A 160 25.97 -8.78 1.33
C LYS A 160 26.65 -10.11 1.11
N GLU A 161 27.63 -10.11 0.22
CA GLU A 161 28.38 -11.32 -0.07
C GLU A 161 29.11 -11.75 1.21
N PRO A 162 28.93 -13.02 1.67
CA PRO A 162 29.62 -13.47 2.87
C PRO A 162 31.12 -13.35 2.61
N ALA A 163 31.83 -12.69 3.52
CA ALA A 163 33.29 -12.61 3.47
C ALA A 163 33.83 -14.05 3.49
N ARG A 164 34.14 -14.59 2.31
CA ARG A 164 34.80 -15.88 2.19
C ARG A 164 36.20 -15.71 2.77
N LEU A 165 36.38 -16.18 4.00
CA LEU A 165 37.71 -16.40 4.59
C LEU A 165 38.44 -17.40 3.67
N HIS A 166 39.51 -16.93 3.02
CA HIS A 166 40.49 -17.75 2.30
C HIS A 166 41.75 -17.86 3.15
#